data_AF-A0A935MYC7-F1
#
_entry.id   AF-A0A935MYC7-F1
#
_cell.length_a   1.000
_cell.length_b   1.000
_cell.length_c   1.000
_cell.angle_alpha   90.00
_cell.angle_beta   90.00
_cell.angle_gamma   90.00
#
_symmetry.space_group_name_H-M   'P 1'
#
loop_
_entity.id
_entity.type
_entity.pdbx_description
1 polymer ?
#
loop_
_entity_poly.entity_id
_entity_poly.type
_entity_poly.pdbx_seq_one_letter_code
_entity_poly.pdbx_strand_id
1 'polypeptide(L)'
;MSFHEVFNFAYAVLTIVGAAGTYFAFRGRQFGLTDLLIFLPLAAGGDWLAYWLFKMVSSGAAYEGLVALLLLLGVIPVVAGLNLVAAVAVLASLIRYPAVRFAALGLAAVAWLVHLSLGKLGDVTAPGGMMNNDRLAGENWALESGATAKADCDRQSQTKAFREGCYARLRN
;
A
#
# COMPACT_ATOMS: atom_id res chain seq x y z
N MET A 1 16.54 -0.11 -0.49
CA MET A 1 16.57 -1.57 -0.45
C MET A 1 17.52 -2.05 -1.52
N SER A 2 18.57 -2.79 -1.15
CA SER A 2 19.57 -3.25 -2.12
C SER A 2 19.03 -4.43 -2.94
N PHE A 3 19.49 -4.61 -4.18
CA PHE A 3 19.05 -5.72 -5.05
C PHE A 3 19.29 -7.10 -4.40
N HIS A 4 20.35 -7.22 -3.61
CA HIS A 4 20.69 -8.43 -2.87
C HIS A 4 19.67 -8.76 -1.77
N GLU A 5 19.17 -7.77 -1.03
CA GLU A 5 18.14 -7.98 -0.01
C GLU A 5 16.81 -8.42 -0.62
N VAL A 6 16.41 -7.81 -1.73
CA VAL A 6 15.18 -8.18 -2.46
C VAL A 6 15.26 -9.63 -2.95
N PHE A 7 16.40 -10.02 -3.50
CA PHE A 7 16.63 -11.39 -3.97
C PHE A 7 16.58 -12.41 -2.83
N ASN A 8 17.28 -12.15 -1.71
CA ASN A 8 17.29 -13.04 -0.56
C ASN A 8 15.89 -13.19 0.06
N PHE A 9 15.14 -12.09 0.16
CA PHE A 9 13.77 -12.12 0.63
C PHE A 9 12.87 -12.95 -0.29
N ALA A 10 12.92 -12.71 -1.60
CA ALA A 10 12.14 -13.47 -2.58
C ALA A 10 12.47 -14.97 -2.54
N TYR A 11 13.76 -15.31 -2.41
CA TYR A 11 14.21 -16.69 -2.29
C TYR A 11 13.69 -17.36 -1.00
N ALA A 12 13.77 -16.67 0.15
CA ALA A 12 13.24 -17.16 1.41
C ALA A 12 11.73 -17.42 1.34
N VAL A 13 10.96 -16.51 0.73
CA VAL A 13 9.52 -16.70 0.55
C VAL A 13 9.24 -17.89 -0.37
N LEU A 14 9.92 -18.00 -1.52
CA LEU A 14 9.71 -19.10 -2.45
C LEU A 14 10.04 -20.47 -1.84
N THR A 15 11.09 -20.55 -1.02
CA THR A 15 11.47 -21.80 -0.35
C THR A 15 10.45 -22.21 0.71
N ILE A 16 9.94 -21.28 1.52
CA ILE A 16 8.89 -21.55 2.52
C ILE A 16 7.61 -22.02 1.84
N VAL A 17 7.16 -21.30 0.82
CA VAL A 17 5.92 -21.64 0.10
C VAL A 17 6.10 -22.96 -0.68
N GLY A 18 7.27 -23.19 -1.27
CA GLY A 18 7.61 -24.45 -1.94
C GLY A 18 7.59 -25.63 -0.97
N ALA A 19 8.18 -25.49 0.21
CA ALA A 19 8.18 -26.52 1.26
C ALA A 19 6.77 -26.81 1.80
N ALA A 20 5.95 -25.78 1.99
CA ALA A 20 4.54 -25.95 2.36
C ALA A 20 3.75 -26.66 1.24
N GLY A 21 3.98 -26.29 -0.02
CA GLY A 21 3.37 -26.93 -1.18
C GLY A 21 3.70 -28.41 -1.29
N THR A 22 4.98 -28.79 -1.12
CA THR A 22 5.39 -30.20 -1.15
C THR A 22 4.81 -30.97 0.04
N TYR A 23 4.75 -30.38 1.23
CA TYR A 23 4.10 -30.98 2.41
C TYR A 23 2.63 -31.35 2.14
N PHE A 24 1.86 -30.44 1.57
CA PHE A 24 0.45 -30.70 1.23
C PHE A 24 0.29 -31.67 0.07
N ALA A 25 1.20 -31.65 -0.91
CA ALA A 25 1.22 -32.64 -1.98
C ALA A 25 1.49 -34.05 -1.44
N PHE A 26 2.42 -34.21 -0.49
CA PHE A 26 2.65 -35.48 0.21
C PHE A 26 1.43 -35.97 1.00
N ARG A 27 0.60 -35.06 1.50
CA ARG A 27 -0.69 -35.38 2.13
C ARG A 27 -1.80 -35.74 1.12
N GLY A 28 -1.49 -35.82 -0.18
CA GLY A 28 -2.44 -36.17 -1.24
C GLY A 28 -3.40 -35.05 -1.64
N ARG A 29 -3.20 -33.82 -1.14
CA ARG A 29 -4.07 -32.69 -1.45
C ARG A 29 -3.55 -31.96 -2.68
N GLN A 30 -4.39 -31.82 -3.71
CA GLN A 30 -4.07 -31.00 -4.88
C GLN A 30 -4.76 -29.65 -4.75
N PHE A 31 -3.96 -28.57 -4.77
CA PHE A 31 -4.51 -27.22 -4.80
C PHE A 31 -5.14 -26.93 -6.16
N GLY A 32 -6.40 -26.51 -6.13
CA GLY A 32 -7.19 -26.16 -7.31
C GLY A 32 -7.59 -24.68 -7.37
N LEU A 33 -8.32 -24.34 -8.43
CA LEU A 33 -8.90 -23.01 -8.61
C LEU A 33 -9.96 -22.69 -7.54
N THR A 34 -10.62 -23.72 -7.00
CA THR A 34 -11.56 -23.62 -5.87
C THR A 34 -10.86 -23.25 -4.57
N ASP A 35 -9.72 -23.88 -4.24
CA ASP A 35 -8.92 -23.50 -3.07
C ASP A 35 -8.44 -22.04 -3.19
N LEU A 36 -8.01 -21.62 -4.39
CA LEU A 36 -7.65 -20.23 -4.65
C LEU A 36 -8.83 -19.28 -4.36
N LEU A 37 -10.01 -19.58 -4.88
CA LEU A 37 -11.21 -18.74 -4.71
C LEU A 37 -11.71 -18.66 -3.26
N ILE A 38 -11.37 -19.63 -2.42
CA ILE A 38 -11.75 -19.64 -1.00
C ILE A 38 -10.67 -18.98 -0.15
N PHE A 39 -9.42 -19.42 -0.29
CA PHE A 39 -8.34 -18.98 0.60
C PHE A 39 -7.83 -17.58 0.28
N LEU A 40 -7.90 -17.14 -0.97
CA LEU A 40 -7.48 -15.79 -1.35
C LEU A 40 -8.36 -14.69 -0.70
N PRO A 41 -9.71 -14.73 -0.79
CA PRO A 41 -10.52 -13.74 -0.08
C PRO A 41 -10.48 -13.92 1.45
N LEU A 42 -10.31 -15.15 1.96
CA LEU A 42 -10.11 -15.36 3.40
C LEU A 42 -8.82 -14.71 3.90
N ALA A 43 -7.72 -14.85 3.15
CA ALA A 43 -6.44 -14.22 3.46
C ALA A 43 -6.57 -12.69 3.42
N ALA A 44 -7.16 -12.14 2.36
CA ALA A 44 -7.41 -10.71 2.25
C ALA A 44 -8.31 -10.16 3.37
N GLY A 45 -9.36 -10.89 3.76
CA GLY A 45 -10.22 -10.54 4.89
C GLY A 45 -9.47 -10.60 6.23
N GLY A 46 -8.59 -11.60 6.39
CA GLY A 46 -7.71 -11.72 7.55
C GLY A 46 -6.72 -10.56 7.66
N ASP A 47 -6.10 -10.17 6.55
CA ASP A 47 -5.19 -9.02 6.49
C ASP A 47 -5.92 -7.71 6.82
N TRP A 48 -7.14 -7.53 6.29
CA TRP A 48 -7.97 -6.37 6.61
C TRP A 48 -8.33 -6.31 8.10
N LEU A 49 -8.72 -7.43 8.70
CA LEU A 49 -9.00 -7.53 10.14
C LEU A 49 -7.75 -7.23 10.97
N ALA A 50 -6.60 -7.79 10.61
CA ALA A 50 -5.33 -7.56 11.29
C ALA A 50 -4.91 -6.08 11.21
N TYR A 51 -5.07 -5.45 10.04
CA TYR A 51 -4.81 -4.02 9.87
C TYR A 51 -5.76 -3.16 10.72
N TRP A 52 -7.04 -3.52 10.77
CA TRP A 52 -8.03 -2.80 11.58
C TRP A 52 -7.72 -2.88 13.08
N LEU A 53 -7.39 -4.08 13.58
CA LEU A 53 -6.95 -4.28 14.96
C LEU A 53 -5.66 -3.51 15.25
N PHE A 54 -4.68 -3.55 14.34
CA PHE A 54 -3.45 -2.77 14.47
C PHE A 54 -3.71 -1.27 14.58
N LYS A 55 -4.65 -0.74 13.79
CA LYS A 55 -5.06 0.67 13.87
C LYS A 55 -5.69 1.01 15.22
N MET A 56 -6.48 0.10 15.79
CA MET A 56 -7.02 0.29 17.15
C MET A 56 -5.93 0.26 18.22
N VAL A 57 -4.89 -0.57 18.07
CA VAL A 57 -3.74 -0.55 19.00
C VAL A 57 -3.01 0.79 18.92
N SER A 58 -2.79 1.33 17.72
CA SER A 58 -1.99 2.54 17.54
C SER A 58 -2.72 3.85 17.84
N SER A 59 -4.06 3.86 17.79
CA SER A 59 -4.87 5.07 17.93
C SER A 59 -6.00 5.00 18.97
N GLY A 60 -6.21 3.84 19.59
CA GLY A 60 -7.29 3.61 20.56
C GLY A 60 -6.96 4.08 21.98
N ALA A 61 -8.01 4.24 22.80
CA ALA A 61 -7.85 4.50 24.23
C ALA A 61 -7.15 3.32 24.94
N ALA A 62 -6.49 3.57 26.08
CA ALA A 62 -5.59 2.59 26.72
C ALA A 62 -6.19 1.19 26.92
N TYR A 63 -7.47 1.08 27.29
CA TYR A 63 -8.13 -0.21 27.49
C TYR A 63 -8.50 -0.90 26.16
N GLU A 64 -9.05 -0.14 25.20
CA GLU A 64 -9.40 -0.68 23.87
C GLU A 64 -8.17 -1.10 23.07
N GLY A 65 -7.09 -0.34 23.15
CA GLY A 65 -5.80 -0.68 22.54
C GLY A 65 -5.20 -1.96 23.13
N LEU A 66 -5.33 -2.20 24.44
CA LEU A 66 -4.88 -3.43 25.09
C LEU A 66 -5.67 -4.65 24.61
N VAL A 67 -7.00 -4.53 24.54
CA VAL A 67 -7.87 -5.60 24.02
C VAL A 67 -7.58 -5.89 22.55
N ALA A 68 -7.41 -4.85 21.74
CA ALA A 68 -7.04 -4.99 20.33
C ALA A 68 -5.67 -5.66 20.16
N LEU A 69 -4.70 -5.37 21.02
CA LEU A 69 -3.37 -5.99 21.01
C LEU A 69 -3.46 -7.49 21.32
N LEU A 70 -4.23 -7.87 22.34
CA LEU A 70 -4.45 -9.27 22.70
C LEU A 70 -5.12 -10.05 21.57
N LEU A 71 -6.15 -9.47 20.95
CA LEU A 71 -6.81 -10.07 19.79
C LEU A 71 -5.85 -10.18 18.60
N LEU A 72 -5.07 -9.13 18.32
CA LEU A 72 -4.08 -9.12 17.24
C LEU A 72 -3.05 -10.24 17.42
N LEU A 73 -2.56 -10.46 18.64
CA LEU A 73 -1.60 -11.53 18.94
C LEU A 73 -2.17 -12.92 18.63
N GLY A 74 -3.46 -13.14 18.87
CA GLY A 74 -4.14 -14.39 18.52
C GLY A 74 -4.46 -14.52 17.02
N VAL A 75 -4.77 -13.42 16.35
CA VAL A 75 -5.18 -13.39 14.94
C VAL A 75 -3.99 -13.50 13.99
N ILE A 76 -2.84 -12.89 14.31
CA ILE A 76 -1.62 -12.92 13.48
C ILE A 76 -1.23 -14.33 13.00
N PRO A 77 -1.07 -15.35 13.87
CA PRO A 77 -0.65 -16.68 13.41
C PRO A 77 -1.69 -17.33 12.49
N VAL A 78 -2.98 -17.07 12.72
CA VAL A 78 -4.06 -17.59 11.86
C VAL A 78 -4.00 -16.93 10.48
N VAL A 79 -3.84 -15.61 10.43
CA VAL A 79 -3.71 -14.84 9.18
C VAL A 79 -2.45 -15.23 8.42
N ALA A 80 -1.33 -15.43 9.12
CA ALA A 80 -0.09 -15.93 8.52
C ALA A 80 -0.26 -17.32 7.89
N GLY A 81 -0.97 -18.22 8.57
CA GLY A 81 -1.30 -19.55 8.04
C GLY A 81 -2.22 -19.48 6.81
N LEU A 82 -3.26 -18.65 6.85
CA LEU A 82 -4.16 -18.42 5.71
C LEU A 82 -3.39 -17.87 4.50
N ASN A 83 -2.51 -16.89 4.73
CA ASN A 83 -1.65 -16.32 3.69
C ASN A 83 -0.69 -17.34 3.10
N LEU A 84 -0.12 -18.22 3.92
CA LEU A 84 0.73 -19.30 3.43
C LEU A 84 -0.04 -20.25 2.51
N VAL A 85 -1.24 -20.69 2.91
CA VAL A 85 -2.10 -21.57 2.10
C VAL A 85 -2.54 -20.87 0.82
N ALA A 86 -2.94 -19.60 0.89
CA ALA A 86 -3.30 -18.80 -0.26
C ALA A 86 -2.12 -18.65 -1.23
N ALA A 87 -0.90 -18.39 -0.74
CA ALA A 87 0.30 -18.29 -1.56
C ALA A 87 0.63 -19.60 -2.30
N VAL A 88 0.51 -20.75 -1.62
CA VAL A 88 0.67 -22.06 -2.26
C VAL A 88 -0.39 -22.26 -3.35
N ALA A 89 -1.66 -21.94 -3.07
CA ALA A 89 -2.74 -22.04 -4.05
C ALA A 89 -2.53 -21.12 -5.27
N VAL A 90 -2.03 -19.90 -5.05
CA VAL A 90 -1.65 -18.96 -6.11
C VAL A 90 -0.52 -19.55 -6.97
N LEU A 91 0.56 -20.04 -6.37
CA LEU A 91 1.66 -20.64 -7.14
C LEU A 91 1.21 -21.87 -7.92
N ALA A 92 0.47 -22.78 -7.29
CA ALA A 92 -0.03 -23.99 -7.94
C ALA A 92 -0.94 -23.63 -9.12
N SER A 93 -1.84 -22.65 -8.95
CA SER A 93 -2.74 -22.21 -10.00
C SER A 93 -2.03 -21.44 -11.12
N LEU A 94 -1.01 -20.64 -10.83
CA LEU A 94 -0.15 -19.99 -11.82
C LEU A 94 0.61 -21.01 -12.69
N ILE A 95 1.11 -22.09 -12.09
CA ILE A 95 1.80 -23.15 -12.82
C ILE A 95 0.81 -23.89 -13.74
N ARG A 96 -0.36 -24.26 -13.20
CA ARG A 96 -1.31 -25.19 -13.85
C ARG A 96 -2.27 -24.52 -14.83
N TYR A 97 -2.61 -23.24 -14.64
CA TYR A 97 -3.63 -22.55 -15.43
C TYR A 97 -3.09 -21.26 -16.07
N PRO A 98 -3.05 -21.16 -17.42
CA PRO A 98 -2.57 -19.95 -18.10
C PRO A 98 -3.49 -18.75 -17.88
N ALA A 99 -4.80 -18.96 -17.71
CA ALA A 99 -5.77 -17.89 -17.45
C ALA A 99 -5.47 -17.11 -16.15
N VAL A 100 -4.99 -17.79 -15.11
CA VAL A 100 -4.63 -17.16 -13.82
C VAL A 100 -3.43 -16.25 -13.99
N ARG A 101 -2.51 -16.54 -14.92
CA ARG A 101 -1.36 -15.67 -15.22
C ARG A 101 -1.80 -14.33 -15.79
N PHE A 102 -2.75 -14.35 -16.73
CA PHE A 102 -3.32 -13.12 -17.29
C PHE A 102 -4.11 -12.33 -16.25
N ALA A 103 -4.87 -13.01 -15.37
CA ALA A 103 -5.55 -12.36 -14.26
C ALA A 103 -4.56 -11.70 -13.28
N ALA A 104 -3.47 -12.38 -12.93
CA ALA A 104 -2.42 -11.85 -12.08
C ALA A 104 -1.70 -10.64 -12.71
N LEU A 105 -1.38 -10.71 -14.01
CA LEU A 105 -0.81 -9.58 -14.75
C LEU A 105 -1.78 -8.40 -14.82
N GLY A 106 -3.07 -8.67 -15.03
CA GLY A 106 -4.11 -7.65 -15.01
C GLY A 106 -4.20 -6.94 -13.66
N LEU A 107 -4.22 -7.70 -12.56
CA LEU A 107 -4.20 -7.15 -11.20
C LEU A 107 -2.93 -6.33 -10.93
N ALA A 108 -1.77 -6.81 -11.35
CA ALA A 108 -0.52 -6.08 -11.21
C ALA A 108 -0.53 -4.76 -12.01
N ALA A 109 -1.07 -4.77 -13.23
CA ALA A 109 -1.21 -3.57 -14.04
C ALA A 109 -2.18 -2.56 -13.40
N VAL A 110 -3.30 -3.04 -12.84
CA VAL A 110 -4.25 -2.19 -12.11
C VAL A 110 -3.59 -1.60 -10.86
N ALA A 111 -2.90 -2.41 -10.06
CA ALA A 111 -2.19 -1.94 -8.87
C ALA A 111 -1.11 -0.90 -9.23
N TRP A 112 -0.38 -1.13 -10.32
CA TRP A 112 0.60 -0.18 -10.84
C TRP A 112 -0.05 1.13 -11.28
N LEU A 113 -1.17 1.07 -12.00
CA LEU A 113 -1.94 2.26 -12.41
C LEU A 113 -2.47 3.04 -11.20
N VAL A 114 -2.99 2.34 -10.19
CA VAL A 114 -3.44 2.95 -8.94
C VAL A 114 -2.28 3.65 -8.24
N HIS A 115 -1.12 3.00 -8.13
CA HIS A 115 0.08 3.60 -7.54
C HIS A 115 0.52 4.87 -8.27
N LEU A 116 0.56 4.83 -9.61
CA LEU A 116 0.87 6.02 -10.42
C LEU A 116 -0.15 7.15 -10.23
N SER A 117 -1.44 6.81 -10.14
CA SER A 117 -2.49 7.80 -9.95
C SER A 117 -2.44 8.47 -8.57
N LEU A 118 -2.14 7.71 -7.51
CA LEU A 118 -1.95 8.24 -6.15
C LEU A 118 -0.73 9.17 -6.08
N GLY A 119 0.36 8.85 -6.77
CA GLY A 119 1.50 9.75 -6.89
C GLY A 119 1.14 11.07 -7.57
N LYS A 120 0.39 11.02 -8.68
CA LYS A 120 -0.06 12.23 -9.40
C LYS A 120 -1.09 13.06 -8.62
N LEU A 121 -1.93 12.44 -7.80
CA LEU A 121 -2.88 13.16 -6.93
C LEU A 121 -2.15 14.04 -5.91
N GLY A 122 -1.00 13.59 -5.40
CA GLY A 122 -0.12 14.41 -4.57
C GLY A 122 0.33 15.68 -5.28
N ASP A 123 0.81 15.57 -6.52
CA ASP A 123 1.26 16.72 -7.31
C ASP A 123 0.12 17.69 -7.70
N VAL A 124 -1.09 17.15 -7.93
CA VAL A 124 -2.28 17.95 -8.28
C VAL A 124 -2.78 18.78 -7.10
N THR A 125 -2.68 18.24 -5.88
CA THR A 125 -3.12 18.89 -4.64
C THR A 125 -2.02 19.69 -3.93
N ALA A 126 -0.76 19.49 -4.35
CA ALA A 126 0.39 20.23 -3.85
C ALA A 126 0.21 21.75 -4.04
N PRO A 127 0.78 22.58 -3.14
CA PRO A 127 0.71 24.03 -3.25
C PRO A 127 1.35 24.51 -4.56
N GLY A 128 0.56 25.18 -5.40
CA GLY A 128 0.95 25.59 -6.75
C GLY A 128 0.60 24.59 -7.86
N GLY A 129 0.05 23.43 -7.49
CA GLY A 129 -0.48 22.39 -8.36
C GLY A 129 -1.87 22.71 -8.90
N MET A 130 -2.39 21.86 -9.79
CA MET A 130 -3.58 22.17 -10.61
C MET A 130 -4.85 22.48 -9.80
N MET A 131 -5.00 21.91 -8.60
CA MET A 131 -6.16 22.14 -7.72
C MET A 131 -5.89 23.14 -6.59
N ASN A 132 -4.65 23.60 -6.41
CA ASN A 132 -4.24 24.44 -5.28
C ASN A 132 -3.33 25.59 -5.76
N ASN A 133 -3.77 26.28 -6.81
CA ASN A 133 -3.06 27.37 -7.47
C ASN A 133 -3.78 28.73 -7.33
N ASP A 134 -4.75 28.81 -6.43
CA ASP A 134 -5.47 30.03 -6.09
C ASP A 134 -4.62 30.96 -5.21
N ARG A 135 -5.11 32.19 -5.07
CA ARG A 135 -4.44 33.21 -4.25
C ARG A 135 -4.26 32.79 -2.79
N LEU A 136 -5.30 32.22 -2.17
CA LEU A 136 -5.23 31.73 -0.78
C LEU A 136 -4.18 30.62 -0.61
N ALA A 137 -4.04 29.75 -1.60
CA ALA A 137 -3.05 28.68 -1.59
C ALA A 137 -1.62 29.23 -1.55
N GLY A 138 -1.37 30.31 -2.30
CA GLY A 138 -0.09 31.02 -2.29
C GLY A 138 0.22 31.70 -0.95
N GLU A 139 -0.80 32.32 -0.32
CA GLU A 139 -0.66 32.96 0.99
C GLU A 139 -0.35 31.93 2.10
N ASN A 140 -1.09 30.81 2.12
CA ASN A 140 -0.89 29.74 3.09
C ASN A 140 0.45 29.02 2.90
N TRP A 141 0.85 28.76 1.65
CA TRP A 141 2.14 28.15 1.38
C TRP A 141 3.30 29.04 1.84
N ALA A 142 3.24 30.35 1.62
CA ALA A 142 4.29 31.27 2.06
C ALA A 142 4.43 31.30 3.60
N LEU A 143 3.31 31.16 4.31
CA LEU A 143 3.28 31.03 5.78
C LEU A 143 3.91 29.73 6.27
N GLU A 144 3.57 28.61 5.66
CA GLU A 144 4.03 27.28 6.07
C GLU A 144 5.50 27.01 5.69
N SER A 145 5.92 27.48 4.52
CA SER A 145 7.28 27.28 4.00
C SER A 145 8.29 28.30 4.54
N GLY A 146 7.82 29.42 5.11
CA GLY A 146 8.68 30.52 5.55
C GLY A 146 9.44 31.18 4.40
N ALA A 147 8.85 31.21 3.19
CA ALA A 147 9.47 31.83 2.02
C ALA A 147 9.88 33.29 2.33
N THR A 148 11.05 33.71 1.86
CA THR A 148 11.61 35.04 2.16
C THR A 148 11.90 35.87 0.91
N ALA A 149 11.97 35.23 -0.27
CA ALA A 149 12.21 35.90 -1.52
C ALA A 149 11.11 35.61 -2.55
N LYS A 150 10.88 36.56 -3.45
CA LYS A 150 9.95 36.37 -4.58
C LYS A 150 10.35 35.19 -5.47
N ALA A 151 11.65 34.94 -5.59
CA ALA A 151 12.18 33.81 -6.36
C ALA A 151 11.69 32.44 -5.84
N ASP A 152 11.40 32.33 -4.53
CA ASP A 152 10.89 31.09 -3.93
C ASP A 152 9.46 30.81 -4.39
N CYS A 153 8.61 31.84 -4.41
CA CYS A 153 7.24 31.75 -4.95
C CYS A 153 7.24 31.42 -6.46
N ASP A 154 8.18 31.98 -7.22
CA ASP A 154 8.31 31.74 -8.67
C ASP A 154 8.77 30.33 -8.99
N ARG A 155 9.62 29.77 -8.13
CA ARG A 155 10.10 28.39 -8.22
C ARG A 155 9.00 27.38 -7.89
N GLN A 156 8.11 27.73 -6.95
CA GLN A 156 7.04 26.84 -6.50
C GLN A 156 5.88 26.69 -7.48
N SER A 157 5.43 27.78 -8.12
CA SER A 157 4.34 27.71 -9.11
C SER A 157 4.53 28.72 -10.23
N GLN A 158 4.07 28.38 -11.42
CA GLN A 158 3.97 29.30 -12.57
C GLN A 158 2.63 30.05 -12.63
N THR A 159 1.69 29.74 -11.74
CA THR A 159 0.34 30.32 -11.79
C THR A 159 0.32 31.73 -11.21
N LYS A 160 -0.28 32.67 -11.95
CA LYS A 160 -0.34 34.08 -11.58
C LYS A 160 -1.07 34.31 -10.25
N ALA A 161 -2.23 33.67 -10.03
CA ALA A 161 -3.02 33.81 -8.82
C ALA A 161 -2.27 33.34 -7.56
N PHE A 162 -1.63 32.17 -7.61
CA PHE A 162 -0.76 31.65 -6.54
C PHE A 162 0.38 32.62 -6.20
N ARG A 163 1.09 33.14 -7.21
CA ARG A 163 2.21 34.08 -7.01
C ARG A 163 1.76 35.38 -6.38
N GLU A 164 0.62 35.91 -6.80
CA GLU A 164 0.05 37.13 -6.24
C GLU A 164 -0.22 36.98 -4.73
N GLY A 165 -0.75 35.83 -4.31
CA GLY A 165 -0.94 35.52 -2.89
C GLY A 165 0.37 35.40 -2.12
N CYS A 166 1.31 34.60 -2.64
CA CYS A 166 2.62 34.40 -2.02
C CYS A 166 3.41 35.71 -1.87
N TYR A 167 3.40 36.56 -2.90
CA TYR A 167 4.04 37.88 -2.86
C TYR A 167 3.34 38.88 -1.93
N ALA A 168 2.02 38.80 -1.80
CA ALA A 168 1.28 39.65 -0.88
C ALA A 168 1.73 39.37 0.56
N ARG A 169 2.04 38.11 0.89
CA ARG A 169 2.55 37.75 2.21
C ARG A 169 3.99 38.19 2.44
N LEU A 170 4.87 38.08 1.44
CA LEU A 170 6.27 38.55 1.53
C LEU A 170 6.43 40.06 1.74
N ARG A 171 5.38 40.84 1.44
CA ARG A 171 5.39 42.31 1.53
C ARG A 171 4.83 42.82 2.86
N ASN A 172 4.24 41.93 3.66
CA ASN A 172 3.73 42.20 5.01
C ASN A 172 4.72 41.69 6.05
#